data_AF-A0A382FCU1-F1
#
_entry.id   AF-A0A382FCU1-F1
#
_cell.length_a   1.000
_cell.length_b   1.000
_cell.length_c   1.000
_cell.angle_alpha   90.00
_cell.angle_beta   90.00
_cell.angle_gamma   90.00
#
_symmetry.space_group_name_H-M   'P 1'
#
loop_
_entity.id
_entity.type
_entity.pdbx_description
1 polymer ?
#
loop_
_entity_poly.entity_id
_entity_poly.type
_entity_poly.pdbx_seq_one_letter_code
_entity_poly.pdbx_strand_id
1 'polypeptide(L)' 'VSQTENQYYDEFGFYSPQELTRATRRQPEKDFHTGPEVGEVVPSIVLPDQNGYLINVAKSLGSKGGVVVFHRSAYW' A
#
# COMPACT_ATOMS: atom_id res chain seq x y z
N VAL A 1 -11.94 15.68 34.80
CA VAL A 1 -10.67 15.03 34.38
C VAL A 1 -10.98 14.24 33.13
N SER A 2 -10.17 14.44 32.09
CA SER A 2 -10.38 14.05 30.68
C SER A 2 -10.86 12.61 30.49
N GLN A 3 -11.88 12.41 29.65
CA GLN A 3 -12.18 11.11 29.05
C GLN A 3 -10.93 10.62 28.32
N THR A 4 -10.41 9.46 28.69
CA THR A 4 -9.46 8.70 27.88
C THR A 4 -10.25 8.13 26.70
N GLU A 5 -10.31 8.91 25.63
CA GLU A 5 -10.91 8.58 24.33
C GLU A 5 -10.48 7.18 23.86
N ASN A 6 -11.43 6.43 23.29
CA ASN A 6 -11.31 5.05 22.80
C ASN A 6 -9.99 4.72 22.08
N GLN A 7 -8.93 4.32 22.80
CA GLN A 7 -7.63 4.02 22.19
C GLN A 7 -7.64 2.76 21.30
N TYR A 8 -8.64 1.88 21.47
CA TYR A 8 -8.67 0.57 20.82
C TYR A 8 -9.68 0.46 19.67
N TYR A 9 -10.64 1.36 19.56
CA TYR A 9 -11.61 1.38 18.46
C TYR A 9 -11.27 2.52 17.49
N ASP A 10 -11.30 2.25 16.18
CA ASP A 10 -11.19 3.31 15.18
C ASP A 10 -12.55 3.99 14.93
N GLU A 11 -12.57 5.03 14.07
CA GLU A 11 -13.78 5.80 13.73
C GLU A 11 -14.87 4.96 13.02
N PHE A 12 -14.53 3.76 12.55
CA PHE A 12 -15.43 2.81 11.90
C PHE A 12 -15.88 1.68 12.85
N GLY A 13 -15.48 1.73 14.13
CA GLY A 13 -15.86 0.75 15.14
C GLY A 13 -15.01 -0.53 15.14
N PHE A 14 -13.85 -0.55 14.45
CA PHE A 14 -12.95 -1.71 14.44
C PHE A 14 -12.05 -1.74 15.67
N TYR A 15 -12.15 -2.83 16.45
CA TYR A 15 -11.29 -3.06 17.61
C TYR A 15 -9.91 -3.59 17.22
N SER A 16 -8.86 -2.98 17.76
CA SER A 16 -7.52 -3.56 17.77
C SER A 16 -6.74 -3.10 19.02
N PRO A 17 -6.00 -4.01 19.68
CA PRO A 17 -5.21 -3.67 20.86
C PRO A 17 -3.95 -2.83 20.55
N GLN A 18 -3.71 -2.50 19.29
CA GLN A 18 -2.56 -1.72 18.82
C GLN A 18 -2.90 -0.23 18.73
N GLU A 19 -1.96 0.70 18.88
CA GLU A 19 -2.23 2.13 18.66
C GLU A 19 -2.62 2.47 17.21
N LEU A 20 -3.51 3.46 17.03
CA LEU A 20 -3.97 3.94 15.72
C LEU A 20 -2.85 4.51 14.82
N THR A 21 -1.71 4.88 15.41
CA THR A 21 -0.53 5.40 14.68
C THR A 21 0.13 4.34 13.78
N ARG A 22 -0.07 3.04 14.08
CA ARG A 22 0.51 1.95 13.29
C ARG A 22 -0.07 1.90 11.89
N ALA A 23 0.78 1.66 10.90
CA ALA A 23 0.38 1.55 9.49
C ALA A 23 -0.71 0.48 9.26
N THR A 24 -0.77 -0.56 10.10
CA THR A 24 -1.81 -1.59 10.07
C THR A 24 -3.19 -1.11 10.52
N ARG A 25 -3.27 0.02 11.22
CA ARG A 25 -4.50 0.66 11.69
C ARG A 25 -4.85 1.95 10.95
N ARG A 26 -3.95 2.45 10.08
CA ARG A 26 -4.22 3.63 9.26
C ARG A 26 -5.11 3.26 8.10
N GLN A 27 -6.32 3.82 8.07
CA GLN A 27 -7.15 3.79 6.89
C GLN A 27 -6.67 4.86 5.90
N PRO A 28 -6.75 4.58 4.58
CA PRO A 28 -6.51 5.61 3.59
C PRO A 28 -7.54 6.73 3.76
N GLU A 29 -7.09 7.99 3.62
CA GLU A 29 -7.99 9.15 3.59
C GLU A 29 -8.90 9.08 2.36
N LYS A 30 -10.00 9.85 2.36
CA LYS A 30 -11.03 9.82 1.30
C LYS A 30 -10.45 9.93 -0.11
N ASP A 31 -9.41 10.74 -0.28
CA ASP A 31 -8.78 11.03 -1.59
C ASP A 31 -7.46 10.24 -1.77
N PHE A 32 -7.30 9.11 -1.08
CA PHE A 32 -6.10 8.28 -1.20
C PHE A 32 -6.03 7.58 -2.56
N HIS A 33 -5.00 7.91 -3.34
CA HIS A 33 -4.76 7.31 -4.65
C HIS A 33 -4.37 5.83 -4.52
N THR A 34 -5.11 4.96 -5.20
CA THR A 34 -4.85 3.50 -5.22
C THR A 34 -3.97 3.05 -6.39
N GLY A 35 -3.64 3.98 -7.29
CA GLY A 35 -2.84 3.73 -8.49
C GLY A 35 -3.21 4.71 -9.61
N PRO A 36 -2.62 4.53 -10.80
CA PRO A 36 -2.99 5.28 -12.01
C PRO A 36 -4.40 4.92 -12.46
N GLU A 37 -5.13 5.90 -13.00
CA GLU A 37 -6.43 5.67 -13.62
C GLU A 37 -6.31 4.92 -14.95
N VAL A 38 -7.43 4.40 -15.47
CA VAL A 38 -7.45 3.74 -16.78
C VAL A 38 -7.04 4.73 -17.87
N GLY A 39 -5.96 4.39 -18.60
CA GLY A 39 -5.39 5.23 -19.65
C GLY A 39 -4.24 6.11 -19.16
N GLU A 40 -4.02 6.22 -17.85
CA GLU A 40 -2.83 6.88 -17.30
C GLU A 40 -1.59 5.98 -17.36
N VAL A 41 -0.44 6.64 -17.38
CA VAL A 41 0.85 5.96 -17.45
C VAL A 41 1.25 5.47 -16.06
N VAL A 42 1.63 4.20 -15.97
CA VAL A 42 2.22 3.65 -14.74
C VAL A 42 3.51 4.40 -14.41
N PRO A 43 3.72 4.83 -13.15
CA PRO A 43 4.94 5.50 -12.73
C PRO A 43 6.20 4.70 -13.10
N SER A 44 7.32 5.40 -13.26
CA SER A 44 8.61 4.74 -13.51
C SER A 44 9.00 3.91 -12.28
N ILE A 45 8.91 2.59 -12.39
CA ILE A 45 9.31 1.64 -11.34
C ILE A 45 10.67 1.07 -11.72
N VAL A 46 11.69 1.43 -10.92
CA VAL A 46 13.04 0.90 -11.01
C VAL A 46 13.45 0.38 -9.64
N LEU A 47 13.41 -0.94 -9.46
CA LEU A 47 13.64 -1.61 -8.18
C LEU A 47 14.51 -2.86 -8.35
N PRO A 48 15.25 -3.27 -7.33
CA PRO A 48 16.00 -4.53 -7.36
C PRO A 48 15.06 -5.73 -7.39
N ASP A 49 15.43 -6.75 -8.16
CA ASP A 49 14.81 -8.08 -8.09
C ASP A 49 15.26 -8.86 -6.84
N GLN A 50 14.79 -10.10 -6.73
CA GLN A 50 15.14 -11.01 -5.62
C GLN A 50 16.64 -11.33 -5.50
N ASN A 51 17.44 -11.05 -6.52
CA ASN A 51 18.89 -11.25 -6.54
C ASN A 51 19.65 -9.92 -6.43
N GLY A 52 18.95 -8.79 -6.30
CA GLY A 52 19.53 -7.45 -6.21
C GLY A 52 19.78 -6.75 -7.55
N TYR A 53 19.37 -7.32 -8.69
CA TYR A 53 19.53 -6.68 -9.99
C TYR A 53 18.46 -5.62 -10.21
N LEU A 54 18.87 -4.40 -10.58
CA LEU A 54 17.92 -3.33 -10.89
C LEU A 54 17.11 -3.65 -12.16
N ILE A 55 15.79 -3.69 -12.01
CA ILE A 55 14.83 -3.90 -13.08
C ILE A 55 14.05 -2.62 -13.33
N ASN A 56 13.96 -2.20 -14.60
CA ASN A 56 13.03 -1.17 -15.03
C ASN A 56 11.79 -1.83 -15.63
N VAL A 57 10.66 -1.74 -14.92
CA VAL A 57 9.42 -2.44 -15.28
C VAL A 57 8.93 -2.05 -16.68
N ALA A 58 9.02 -0.77 -17.05
CA ALA A 58 8.56 -0.29 -18.36
C ALA A 58 9.35 -0.91 -19.52
N LYS A 59 10.62 -1.27 -19.30
CA LYS A 59 11.46 -1.95 -20.29
C LYS A 59 11.28 -3.47 -20.32
N SER A 60 10.64 -4.03 -19.31
CA SER A 60 10.43 -5.48 -19.15
C SER A 60 9.05 -5.95 -19.63
N LEU A 61 8.24 -5.06 -20.18
CA LEU A 61 6.91 -5.39 -20.70
C LEU A 61 6.99 -6.28 -21.96
N GLY A 62 6.09 -7.26 -22.06
CA GLY A 62 5.94 -8.08 -23.26
C GLY A 62 5.10 -7.39 -24.35
N SER A 63 4.90 -8.07 -25.48
CA SER A 63 4.08 -7.56 -26.60
C SER A 63 2.61 -7.30 -26.25
N LYS A 64 2.12 -7.88 -25.15
CA LYS A 64 0.76 -7.67 -24.61
C LYS A 64 0.75 -6.81 -23.34
N GLY A 65 1.86 -6.16 -23.00
CA GLY A 65 2.02 -5.44 -21.74
C GLY A 65 2.46 -6.34 -20.59
N GLY A 66 2.10 -5.96 -19.37
CA GLY A 66 2.46 -6.66 -18.14
C GLY A 66 1.50 -6.34 -17.00
N VAL A 67 1.62 -7.09 -15.90
CA VAL A 67 0.83 -6.89 -14.68
C VAL A 67 1.76 -6.50 -13.55
N VAL A 68 1.45 -5.41 -12.85
CA VAL A 68 2.16 -4.96 -11.66
C VAL A 68 1.30 -5.28 -10.45
N VAL A 69 1.85 -6.04 -9.49
CA VAL A 69 1.14 -6.44 -8.27
C VAL A 69 1.85 -5.85 -7.06
N PHE A 70 1.16 -4.98 -6.33
CA PHE A 70 1.60 -4.52 -5.02
C PHE A 70 1.11 -5.49 -3.96
N HIS A 71 2.03 -6.09 -3.21
CA HIS A 71 1.69 -6.97 -2.11
C HIS A 71 2.50 -6.61 -0.87
N ARG A 72 1.90 -6.76 0.30
CA ARG A 72 2.62 -6.80 1.57
C ARG A 72 2.89 -8.26 1.91
N SER A 73 4.15 -8.60 2.13
CA SER A 73 4.46 -9.91 2.69
C SER A 73 3.92 -9.98 4.11
N ALA A 74 3.20 -11.04 4.44
CA ALA A 74 2.86 -11.38 5.81
C ALA A 74 3.83 -12.47 6.25
N TYR A 75 4.71 -12.14 7.20
CA TYR A 75 5.41 -13.16 7.97
C TYR A 75 4.39 -13.64 9.01
N TRP A 76 3.90 -14.86 8.84
CA TRP A 76 3.00 -15.51 9.79
C TRP A 76 3.79 -16.14 10.93
#